data_AF-A0A2V7HBZ5-F1
#
_entry.id   AF-A0A2V7HBZ5-F1
#
_cell.length_a   1.000
_cell.length_b   1.000
_cell.length_c   1.000
_cell.angle_alpha   90.00
_cell.angle_beta   90.00
_cell.angle_gamma   90.00
#
_symmetry.space_group_name_H-M   'P 1'
#
loop_
_entity.id
_entity.type
_entity.pdbx_description
1 polymer ?
#
loop_
_entity_poly.entity_id
_entity_poly.type
_entity_poly.pdbx_seq_one_letter_code
_entity_poly.pdbx_strand_id
1 'polypeptide(L)'
;ILRLRVDRVALQDVTGQMAIFQFMMSGRKRVAVPSTIHCDHLIRAESGAAADLNRAVSESAEVYNFIRSAARKYGLGFWRPGSGIIHQVVLEN
;
A
#
# COMPACT_ATOMS: atom_id res chain seq x y z
N ILE A 1 -29.45 8.99 -5.33
CA ILE A 1 -28.07 8.84 -4.81
C ILE A 1 -28.04 7.60 -3.93
N LEU A 2 -27.22 6.60 -4.26
CA LEU A 2 -27.04 5.41 -3.42
C LEU A 2 -26.02 5.71 -2.31
N ARG A 3 -26.34 5.37 -1.06
CA ARG A 3 -25.44 5.46 0.09
C ARG A 3 -24.97 4.06 0.46
N LEU A 4 -23.86 3.64 -0.14
CA LEU A 4 -23.29 2.32 0.11
C LEU A 4 -22.42 2.34 1.36
N ARG A 5 -22.28 1.17 1.99
CA ARG A 5 -21.27 0.90 3.02
C ARG A 5 -20.25 -0.04 2.41
N VAL A 6 -18.99 0.36 2.46
CA VAL A 6 -17.86 -0.43 1.93
C VAL A 6 -17.39 -1.37 3.01
N ASP A 7 -17.17 -2.64 2.68
CA ASP A 7 -16.70 -3.65 3.64
C ASP A 7 -15.19 -3.56 3.90
N ARG A 8 -14.40 -3.21 2.87
CA ARG A 8 -12.94 -3.08 2.95
C ARG A 8 -12.37 -2.15 1.89
N VAL A 9 -11.14 -1.67 2.12
CA VAL A 9 -10.39 -0.83 1.17
C VAL A 9 -9.03 -1.48 0.84
N ALA A 10 -8.65 -1.49 -0.43
CA ALA A 10 -7.31 -1.89 -0.86
C ALA A 10 -6.66 -0.74 -1.63
N LEU A 11 -5.42 -0.41 -1.28
CA LEU A 11 -4.59 0.64 -1.90
C LEU A 11 -3.35 -0.01 -2.51
N GLN A 12 -2.85 0.53 -3.62
CA GLN A 12 -1.53 0.21 -4.16
C GLN A 12 -0.56 1.38 -3.92
N ASP A 13 0.74 1.17 -4.03
CA ASP A 13 1.78 2.11 -3.59
C ASP A 13 1.94 3.38 -4.44
N VAL A 14 1.44 3.44 -5.67
CA VAL A 14 1.39 4.67 -6.48
C VAL A 14 0.23 5.59 -6.08
N THR A 15 -0.98 5.07 -5.89
CA THR A 15 -2.16 5.89 -5.51
C THR A 15 -2.37 6.00 -4.00
N GLY A 16 -1.92 4.99 -3.26
CA GLY A 16 -2.06 4.88 -1.81
C GLY A 16 -1.28 5.95 -1.04
N GLN A 17 -0.17 6.45 -1.60
CA GLN A 17 0.59 7.55 -1.00
C GLN A 17 -0.30 8.79 -0.78
N MET A 18 -0.97 9.25 -1.83
CA MET A 18 -1.82 10.44 -1.75
C MET A 18 -3.10 10.17 -0.94
N ALA A 19 -3.68 8.97 -1.05
CA ALA A 19 -4.83 8.60 -0.24
C ALA A 19 -4.50 8.62 1.26
N ILE A 20 -3.31 8.13 1.65
CA ILE A 20 -2.83 8.20 3.03
C ILE A 20 -2.58 9.63 3.45
N PHE A 21 -1.96 10.48 2.62
CA PHE A 21 -1.76 11.90 2.96
C PHE A 21 -3.09 12.61 3.22
N GLN A 22 -4.09 12.42 2.37
CA GLN A 22 -5.42 12.99 2.58
C GLN A 22 -6.08 12.43 3.84
N PHE A 23 -5.92 11.14 4.12
CA PHE A 23 -6.39 10.53 5.36
C PHE A 23 -5.72 11.16 6.59
N MET A 24 -4.42 11.43 6.54
CA MET A 24 -3.69 12.13 7.61
C MET A 24 -4.26 13.53 7.86
N MET A 25 -4.58 14.27 6.80
CA MET A 25 -5.18 15.61 6.89
C MET A 25 -6.61 15.59 7.44
N SER A 26 -7.30 14.45 7.39
CA SER A 26 -8.65 14.32 7.98
C SER A 26 -8.68 14.36 9.51
N GLY A 27 -7.52 14.25 10.18
CA GLY A 27 -7.42 14.21 11.64
C GLY A 27 -7.91 12.89 12.28
N ARG A 28 -8.31 11.91 11.47
CA ARG A 28 -8.76 10.59 11.97
C ARG A 28 -7.58 9.81 12.56
N LYS A 29 -7.85 9.14 13.70
CA LYS A 29 -6.83 8.36 14.42
C LYS A 29 -6.54 6.99 13.80
N ARG A 30 -7.54 6.35 13.16
CA ARG A 30 -7.41 5.05 12.47
C ARG A 30 -8.45 4.89 11.38
N VAL A 31 -8.20 3.96 10.45
CA VAL A 31 -9.16 3.58 9.39
C VAL A 31 -10.46 3.02 9.97
N ALA A 32 -11.58 3.27 9.27
CA ALA A 32 -12.91 2.89 9.74
C ALA A 32 -13.30 1.45 9.40
N VAL A 33 -12.72 0.90 8.33
CA VAL A 33 -12.94 -0.47 7.84
C VAL A 33 -11.59 -1.14 7.63
N PRO A 34 -11.51 -2.48 7.52
CA PRO A 34 -10.29 -3.16 7.14
C PRO A 34 -9.70 -2.55 5.86
N SER A 35 -8.44 -2.12 5.97
CA SER A 35 -7.74 -1.46 4.88
C SER A 35 -6.35 -2.06 4.71
N THR A 36 -5.93 -2.29 3.47
CA THR A 36 -4.58 -2.79 3.15
C THR A 36 -3.90 -1.89 2.13
N ILE A 37 -2.58 -1.74 2.21
CA ILE A 37 -1.75 -1.14 1.18
C ILE A 37 -0.72 -2.14 0.65
N HIS A 38 -0.56 -2.19 -0.68
CA HIS A 38 0.23 -3.17 -1.41
C HIS A 38 1.36 -2.47 -2.18
N CYS A 39 2.60 -2.95 -2.04
CA CYS A 39 3.78 -2.41 -2.71
C CYS A 39 4.14 -3.22 -3.96
N ASP A 40 3.49 -2.93 -5.07
CA ASP A 40 3.57 -3.71 -6.32
C ASP A 40 3.88 -2.87 -7.57
N HIS A 41 3.75 -1.53 -7.56
CA HIS A 41 3.96 -0.71 -8.76
C HIS A 41 5.34 -0.03 -8.84
N LEU A 42 6.11 0.00 -7.76
CA LEU A 42 7.42 0.66 -7.72
C LEU A 42 8.62 -0.27 -8.01
N ILE A 43 8.36 -1.52 -8.40
CA ILE A 43 9.38 -2.48 -8.83
C ILE A 43 9.46 -2.48 -10.36
N ARG A 44 10.62 -2.11 -10.91
CA ARG A 44 10.86 -2.07 -12.36
C ARG A 44 11.61 -3.32 -12.80
N ALA A 45 11.12 -3.98 -13.84
CA ALA A 45 11.78 -5.15 -14.43
C ALA A 45 12.95 -4.70 -15.31
N GLU A 46 14.15 -5.24 -15.06
CA GLU A 46 15.36 -4.90 -15.80
C GLU A 46 16.39 -6.03 -15.80
N SER A 47 16.73 -6.59 -14.63
CA SER A 47 17.83 -7.56 -14.48
C SER A 47 17.41 -8.88 -13.84
N GLY A 48 16.12 -9.05 -13.53
CA GLY A 48 15.54 -10.26 -12.94
C GLY A 48 15.04 -10.04 -11.51
N ALA A 49 14.12 -10.89 -11.07
CA ALA A 49 13.25 -10.62 -9.93
C ALA A 49 13.99 -10.25 -8.63
N ALA A 50 15.04 -11.00 -8.27
CA ALA A 50 15.78 -10.73 -7.03
C ALA A 50 16.59 -9.42 -7.10
N ALA A 51 17.26 -9.17 -8.22
CA ALA A 51 18.05 -7.96 -8.41
C ALA A 51 17.14 -6.71 -8.48
N ASP A 52 16.04 -6.80 -9.20
CA ASP A 52 15.08 -5.73 -9.38
C ASP A 52 14.33 -5.40 -8.08
N LEU A 53 13.97 -6.42 -7.27
CA LEU A 53 13.38 -6.21 -5.96
C LEU A 53 14.36 -5.48 -5.01
N ASN A 54 15.62 -5.93 -4.96
CA ASN A 54 16.64 -5.28 -4.12
C ASN A 54 16.87 -3.82 -4.55
N ARG A 55 16.92 -3.56 -5.86
CA ARG A 55 17.04 -2.21 -6.41
C ARG A 55 15.84 -1.35 -6.02
N ALA A 56 14.63 -1.86 -6.20
CA ALA A 56 13.40 -1.14 -5.86
C ALA A 56 13.33 -0.80 -4.36
N VAL A 57 13.69 -1.74 -3.48
CA VAL A 57 13.76 -1.51 -2.02
C VAL A 57 14.74 -0.38 -1.67
N SER A 58 15.86 -0.28 -2.38
CA SER A 58 16.83 0.81 -2.19
C SER A 58 16.33 2.14 -2.78
N GLU A 59 15.88 2.16 -4.03
CA GLU A 59 15.46 3.38 -4.74
C GLU A 59 14.21 4.01 -4.13
N SER A 60 13.25 3.20 -3.72
CA SER A 60 11.96 3.64 -3.16
C SER A 60 11.90 3.51 -1.64
N ALA A 61 13.05 3.44 -0.97
CA ALA A 61 13.14 3.24 0.48
C ALA A 61 12.32 4.27 1.27
N GLU A 62 12.33 5.54 0.86
CA GLU A 62 11.56 6.60 1.50
C GLU A 62 10.05 6.32 1.45
N VAL A 63 9.54 5.98 0.26
CA VAL A 63 8.12 5.68 0.05
C VAL A 63 7.70 4.47 0.86
N TYR A 64 8.47 3.38 0.83
CA TYR A 64 8.16 2.18 1.59
C TYR A 64 8.22 2.42 3.10
N ASN A 65 9.17 3.23 3.58
CA ASN A 65 9.24 3.62 4.98
C ASN A 65 8.05 4.47 5.40
N PHE A 66 7.65 5.45 4.59
CA PHE A 66 6.46 6.25 4.81
C PHE A 66 5.22 5.36 4.89
N ILE A 67 4.96 4.54 3.87
CA ILE A 67 3.80 3.65 3.81
C ILE A 67 3.76 2.71 5.01
N ARG A 68 4.88 2.05 5.33
CA ARG A 68 4.98 1.14 6.49
C ARG A 68 4.67 1.86 7.80
N SER A 69 5.21 3.06 7.98
CA SER A 69 5.01 3.85 9.20
C SER A 69 3.55 4.33 9.32
N ALA A 70 2.95 4.78 8.23
CA ALA A 70 1.57 5.24 8.17
C ALA A 70 0.60 4.08 8.36
N ALA A 71 0.84 2.94 7.71
CA ALA A 71 0.04 1.73 7.89
C ALA A 71 -0.01 1.30 9.35
N ARG A 72 1.16 1.26 10.02
CA ARG A 72 1.24 1.00 11.46
C ARG A 72 0.49 2.05 12.30
N LYS A 73 0.64 3.33 11.98
CA LYS A 73 0.02 4.44 12.73
C LYS A 73 -1.50 4.45 12.63
N TYR A 74 -2.04 4.21 11.43
CA TYR A 74 -3.47 4.36 11.13
C TYR A 74 -4.24 3.03 11.05
N GLY A 75 -3.57 1.90 11.26
CA GLY A 75 -4.18 0.58 11.33
C GLY A 75 -4.51 -0.04 9.98
N LEU A 76 -3.66 0.18 8.97
CA LEU A 76 -3.73 -0.52 7.69
C LEU A 76 -2.85 -1.78 7.73
N GLY A 77 -3.30 -2.85 7.07
CA GLY A 77 -2.44 -3.96 6.69
C GLY A 77 -1.40 -3.50 5.66
N PHE A 78 -0.19 -4.04 5.74
CA PHE A 78 0.94 -3.67 4.89
C PHE A 78 1.53 -4.88 4.19
N TRP A 79 1.31 -4.96 2.88
CA TRP A 79 1.95 -5.94 2.01
C TRP A 79 3.23 -5.34 1.43
N ARG A 80 4.37 -5.92 1.84
CA ARG A 80 5.72 -5.42 1.54
C ARG A 80 6.05 -5.53 0.04
N PRO A 81 7.06 -4.80 -0.45
CA PRO A 81 7.57 -5.01 -1.80
C PRO A 81 7.89 -6.48 -2.05
N GLY A 82 7.42 -7.01 -3.18
CA GLY A 82 7.59 -8.43 -3.54
C GLY A 82 6.52 -9.38 -2.99
N SER A 83 5.46 -8.88 -2.32
CA SER A 83 4.36 -9.73 -1.83
C SER A 83 3.40 -10.20 -2.92
N GLY A 84 3.45 -9.60 -4.11
CA GLY A 84 2.55 -9.89 -5.23
C GLY A 84 1.72 -8.67 -5.64
N ILE A 85 1.05 -8.79 -6.79
CA ILE A 85 0.17 -7.76 -7.35
C ILE A 85 -1.10 -7.65 -6.51
N ILE A 86 -1.56 -6.42 -6.22
CA ILE A 86 -2.70 -6.11 -5.34
C ILE A 86 -3.92 -6.98 -5.61
N HIS A 87 -4.32 -7.15 -6.86
CA HIS A 87 -5.51 -7.90 -7.24
C HIS A 87 -5.37 -9.40 -7.00
N GLN A 88 -4.16 -9.95 -7.15
CA GLN A 88 -3.88 -11.36 -6.87
C GLN A 88 -3.93 -11.62 -5.36
N VAL A 89 -3.24 -10.78 -4.59
CA VAL A 89 -3.22 -10.89 -3.13
C VAL A 89 -4.62 -10.77 -2.53
N VAL A 90 -5.45 -9.86 -3.07
CA VAL A 90 -6.85 -9.66 -2.68
C VAL A 90 -7.78 -10.80 -3.11
N LEU A 91 -7.44 -11.53 -4.18
CA LEU A 91 -8.23 -12.69 -4.60
C LEU A 91 -7.94 -13.90 -3.70
N GLU A 92 -6.69 -14.04 -3.25
CA GLU A 92 -6.21 -15.17 -2.47
C GLU A 92 -6.46 -15.05 -0.96
N ASN A 93 -6.77 -13.85 -0.44
CA ASN A 93 -6.89 -13.54 0.99
C ASN A 93 -8.09 -12.62 1.29
#